data_AF-A0A165URC7-F1
#
_entry.id   AF-A0A165URC7-F1
#
_cell.length_a   1.000
_cell.length_b   1.000
_cell.length_c   1.000
_cell.angle_alpha   90.00
_cell.angle_beta   90.00
_cell.angle_gamma   90.00
#
_symmetry.space_group_name_H-M   'P 1'
#
loop_
_entity.id
_entity.type
_entity.pdbx_description
1 polymer ?
#
loop_
_entity_poly.entity_id
_entity_poly.type
_entity_poly.pdbx_seq_one_letter_code
_entity_poly.pdbx_strand_id
1 'polypeptide(L)'
;MRVLLLLSLLMVCTGVSADIRQELQSLTEHLVIDGGGQLPSGGQIYLPVIIEDCYARQEYQPAWRDSDQAQRMLDSLRDSYAEGLSPDDYYYGELMALWSLRGQQWPERDRARGRFDVMLTDGALLHIQHVARGKVDPRQLDPTFNYVQLDFNMHTIAGELQQAIAEDTIEDIVARLRPRWPFTTR
;
A
#
# COMPACT_ATOMS: atom_id res chain seq x y z
N MET A 1 43.80 -46.95 -7.39
CA MET A 1 42.47 -47.56 -7.66
C MET A 1 41.81 -47.75 -6.29
N ARG A 2 40.73 -47.09 -5.86
CA ARG A 2 39.63 -46.34 -6.49
C ARG A 2 39.13 -45.30 -5.45
N VAL A 3 39.09 -44.03 -5.82
CA VAL A 3 37.90 -43.18 -6.02
C VAL A 3 37.29 -42.61 -4.73
N LEU A 4 37.60 -41.33 -4.53
CA LEU A 4 36.87 -40.24 -3.86
C LEU A 4 35.44 -40.54 -3.38
N LEU A 5 35.22 -40.40 -2.08
CA LEU A 5 33.91 -40.12 -1.49
C LEU A 5 33.64 -38.61 -1.61
N LEU A 6 32.88 -38.24 -2.63
CA LEU A 6 32.21 -36.95 -2.73
C LEU A 6 31.18 -36.86 -1.59
N LEU A 7 31.52 -36.14 -0.51
CA LEU A 7 30.50 -35.69 0.45
C LEU A 7 29.66 -34.63 -0.27
N SER A 8 28.44 -35.04 -0.59
CA SER A 8 27.36 -34.23 -1.14
C SER A 8 27.17 -32.97 -0.31
N LEU A 9 27.29 -31.83 -0.99
CA LEU A 9 26.84 -30.53 -0.53
C LEU A 9 25.34 -30.63 -0.21
N LEU A 10 24.99 -30.66 1.08
CA LEU A 10 23.62 -30.37 1.52
C LEU A 10 23.38 -28.90 1.21
N MET A 11 22.90 -28.62 -0.01
CA MET A 11 22.22 -27.38 -0.31
C MET A 11 20.91 -27.44 0.47
N VAL A 12 20.98 -26.98 1.72
CA VAL A 12 19.80 -26.71 2.54
C VAL A 12 19.10 -25.54 1.86
N CYS A 13 18.24 -25.84 0.89
CA CYS A 13 17.16 -24.95 0.49
C CYS A 13 16.16 -24.94 1.64
N THR A 14 16.51 -24.28 2.75
CA THR A 14 15.49 -23.85 3.69
C THR A 14 14.69 -22.80 2.95
N GLY A 15 13.55 -23.22 2.40
CA GLY A 15 12.40 -22.34 2.28
C GLY A 15 12.00 -21.94 3.70
N VAL A 16 12.75 -21.00 4.28
CA VAL A 16 12.32 -20.29 5.48
C VAL A 16 11.12 -19.49 5.00
N SER A 17 9.91 -19.86 5.45
CA SER A 17 8.81 -18.90 5.45
C SER A 17 9.32 -17.71 6.24
N ALA A 18 9.63 -16.62 5.56
CA ALA A 18 10.09 -15.42 6.24
C ALA A 18 8.98 -14.99 7.20
N ASP A 19 9.33 -14.72 8.46
CA ASP A 19 8.38 -14.04 9.35
C ASP A 19 7.92 -12.77 8.63
N ILE A 20 6.61 -12.53 8.55
CA ILE A 20 6.05 -11.38 7.82
C ILE A 20 6.68 -10.07 8.26
N ARG A 21 7.08 -9.94 9.53
CA ARG A 21 7.79 -8.76 10.04
C ARG A 21 9.13 -8.57 9.32
N GLN A 22 9.92 -9.63 9.22
CA GLN A 22 11.22 -9.60 8.56
C GLN A 22 11.06 -9.35 7.06
N GLU A 23 10.02 -9.92 6.44
CA GLU A 23 9.68 -9.65 5.05
C GLU A 23 9.32 -8.17 4.84
N LEU A 24 8.45 -7.60 5.69
CA LEU A 24 8.08 -6.18 5.62
C LEU A 24 9.29 -5.27 5.78
N GLN A 25 10.14 -5.53 6.76
CA GLN A 25 11.39 -4.79 6.95
C GLN A 25 12.28 -4.86 5.70
N SER A 26 12.54 -6.07 5.20
CA SER A 26 13.37 -6.26 4.01
C SER A 26 12.79 -5.58 2.78
N LEU A 27 11.47 -5.62 2.60
CA LEU A 27 10.79 -4.97 1.48
C LEU A 27 10.93 -3.46 1.58
N THR A 28 10.60 -2.85 2.73
CA THR A 28 10.60 -1.39 2.87
C THR A 28 12.00 -0.79 2.85
N GLU A 29 13.00 -1.48 3.38
CA GLU A 29 14.41 -1.07 3.25
C GLU A 29 14.84 -1.05 1.78
N HIS A 30 14.47 -2.08 1.01
CA HIS A 30 14.78 -2.15 -0.42
C HIS A 30 14.15 -1.01 -1.23
N LEU A 31 12.91 -0.61 -0.89
CA LEU A 31 12.22 0.50 -1.55
C LEU A 31 13.02 1.82 -1.50
N VAL A 32 13.74 2.05 -0.40
CA VAL A 32 14.50 3.29 -0.16
C VAL A 32 15.91 3.19 -0.74
N ILE A 33 16.56 2.02 -0.66
CA ILE A 33 17.92 1.81 -1.15
C ILE A 33 18.00 2.04 -2.67
N ASP A 34 17.03 1.53 -3.42
CA ASP A 34 17.05 1.61 -4.88
C ASP A 34 16.56 2.98 -5.40
N GLY A 35 16.03 3.85 -4.52
CA GLY A 35 15.57 5.21 -4.82
C GLY A 35 14.39 5.32 -5.78
N GLY A 36 14.00 4.23 -6.43
CA GLY A 36 12.90 4.16 -7.41
C GLY A 36 11.62 3.52 -6.90
N GLY A 37 11.59 3.06 -5.63
CA GLY A 37 10.44 2.36 -5.07
C GLY A 37 10.14 1.02 -5.75
N GLN A 38 11.12 0.37 -6.37
CA GLN A 38 10.91 -0.90 -7.05
C GLN A 38 10.78 -2.04 -6.04
N LEU A 39 9.82 -2.94 -6.28
CA LEU A 39 9.67 -4.15 -5.49
C LEU A 39 10.59 -5.26 -6.03
N PRO A 40 11.17 -6.13 -5.17
CA PRO A 40 12.04 -7.22 -5.61
C PRO A 40 11.39 -8.20 -6.59
N SER A 41 10.07 -8.35 -6.53
CA SER A 41 9.26 -9.24 -7.38
C SER A 41 8.57 -8.49 -8.54
N GLY A 42 9.05 -7.28 -8.86
CA GLY A 42 8.46 -6.39 -9.85
C GLY A 42 7.26 -5.59 -9.31
N GLY A 43 6.98 -4.46 -9.94
CA GLY A 43 6.04 -3.46 -9.44
C GLY A 43 6.76 -2.25 -8.83
N GLN A 44 6.02 -1.18 -8.62
CA GLN A 44 6.53 0.10 -8.12
C GLN A 44 5.65 0.58 -6.97
N ILE A 45 6.27 1.06 -5.89
CA ILE A 45 5.66 1.82 -4.81
C ILE A 45 5.91 3.30 -5.06
N TYR A 46 4.86 4.13 -5.02
CA TYR A 46 4.97 5.54 -5.38
C TYR A 46 5.40 6.43 -4.21
N LEU A 47 5.22 6.00 -2.96
CA LEU A 47 5.61 6.74 -1.76
C LEU A 47 6.64 5.98 -0.90
N PRO A 48 7.79 5.54 -1.46
CA PRO A 48 8.69 4.59 -0.80
C PRO A 48 9.22 5.07 0.57
N VAL A 49 9.55 6.37 0.69
CA VAL A 49 10.01 6.96 1.96
C VAL A 49 8.88 7.02 2.99
N ILE A 50 7.65 7.33 2.58
CA ILE A 50 6.49 7.38 3.49
C ILE A 50 6.14 5.98 3.98
N ILE A 51 6.21 4.99 3.09
CA ILE A 51 5.97 3.59 3.42
C ILE A 51 7.01 3.10 4.42
N GLU A 52 8.31 3.30 4.17
CA GLU A 52 9.34 2.93 5.14
C GLU A 52 9.08 3.56 6.52
N ASP A 53 8.82 4.86 6.55
CA ASP A 53 8.52 5.62 7.78
C ASP A 53 7.34 5.01 8.55
N CYS A 54 6.29 4.60 7.84
CA CYS A 54 5.08 4.00 8.41
C CYS A 54 5.40 2.66 9.08
N TYR A 55 6.12 1.77 8.38
CA TYR A 55 6.42 0.45 8.92
C TYR A 55 7.48 0.49 10.01
N ALA A 56 8.49 1.35 9.88
CA ALA A 56 9.52 1.55 10.90
C ALA A 56 8.90 2.00 12.24
N ARG A 57 7.94 2.94 12.22
CA ARG A 57 7.21 3.41 13.43
C ARG A 57 6.38 2.32 14.11
N GLN A 58 5.94 1.31 13.35
CA GLN A 58 5.14 0.19 13.85
C GLN A 58 5.98 -1.07 14.10
N GLU A 59 7.31 -0.95 14.16
CA GLU A 59 8.25 -2.08 14.33
C GLU A 59 8.03 -3.19 13.28
N TYR A 60 7.68 -2.77 12.06
CA TYR A 60 7.38 -3.63 10.91
C TYR A 60 6.25 -4.63 11.15
N GLN A 61 5.31 -4.32 12.05
CA GLN A 61 4.06 -5.07 12.14
C GLN A 61 3.20 -4.82 10.89
N PRO A 62 2.46 -5.84 10.40
CA PRO A 62 1.52 -5.65 9.30
C PRO A 62 0.47 -4.61 9.66
N ALA A 63 0.18 -3.69 8.75
CA ALA A 63 -0.89 -2.71 8.92
C ALA A 63 -2.25 -3.41 8.86
N TRP A 64 -2.43 -4.33 7.91
CA TRP A 64 -3.72 -4.93 7.57
C TRP A 64 -3.92 -6.30 8.24
N ARG A 65 -3.88 -6.31 9.58
CA ARG A 65 -4.08 -7.53 10.40
C ARG A 65 -5.52 -8.03 10.39
N ASP A 66 -6.48 -7.11 10.29
CA ASP A 66 -7.91 -7.41 10.19
C ASP A 66 -8.30 -7.51 8.71
N SER A 67 -8.80 -8.68 8.30
CA SER A 67 -9.22 -8.90 6.91
C SER A 67 -10.44 -8.10 6.50
N ASP A 68 -11.30 -7.75 7.45
CA ASP A 68 -12.52 -6.99 7.16
C ASP A 68 -12.16 -5.52 6.89
N GLN A 69 -11.18 -4.97 7.63
CA GLN A 69 -10.62 -3.65 7.34
C GLN A 69 -9.92 -3.60 5.98
N ALA A 70 -9.10 -4.62 5.67
CA ALA A 70 -8.46 -4.71 4.36
C ALA A 70 -9.49 -4.78 3.23
N GLN A 71 -10.55 -5.57 3.40
CA GLN A 71 -11.64 -5.66 2.43
C GLN A 71 -12.36 -4.33 2.25
N ARG A 72 -12.69 -3.61 3.33
CA ARG A 72 -13.29 -2.26 3.26
C ARG A 72 -12.41 -1.28 2.48
N MET A 73 -11.10 -1.32 2.69
CA MET A 73 -10.18 -0.46 1.93
C MET A 73 -10.16 -0.85 0.44
N LEU A 74 -10.12 -2.14 0.13
CA LEU A 74 -10.20 -2.63 -1.26
C LEU A 74 -11.51 -2.21 -1.93
N ASP A 75 -12.64 -2.28 -1.23
CA ASP A 75 -13.93 -1.81 -1.72
C ASP A 75 -13.91 -0.29 -1.98
N SER A 76 -13.30 0.50 -1.10
CA SER A 76 -13.09 1.93 -1.30
C SER A 76 -12.23 2.22 -2.54
N LEU A 77 -11.16 1.46 -2.78
CA LEU A 77 -10.34 1.59 -4.00
C LEU A 77 -11.13 1.22 -5.26
N ARG A 78 -11.95 0.17 -5.22
CA ARG A 78 -12.86 -0.20 -6.32
C ARG A 78 -13.83 0.93 -6.65
N ASP A 79 -14.47 1.48 -5.60
CA ASP A 79 -15.55 2.44 -5.74
C ASP A 79 -15.06 3.83 -6.18
N SER A 80 -13.75 4.08 -6.14
CA SER A 80 -13.11 5.27 -6.74
C SER A 80 -13.46 5.46 -8.23
N TYR A 81 -13.81 4.38 -8.95
CA TYR A 81 -14.33 4.46 -10.32
C TYR A 81 -15.59 5.32 -10.44
N ALA A 82 -16.50 5.26 -9.46
CA ALA A 82 -17.72 6.06 -9.43
C ALA A 82 -17.42 7.57 -9.28
N GLU A 83 -16.21 7.92 -8.82
CA GLU A 83 -15.72 9.29 -8.66
C GLU A 83 -14.89 9.75 -9.87
N GLY A 84 -14.82 8.96 -10.94
CA GLY A 84 -14.04 9.25 -12.15
C GLY A 84 -12.54 9.00 -12.00
N LEU A 85 -12.12 8.30 -10.94
CA LEU A 85 -10.74 7.86 -10.74
C LEU A 85 -10.54 6.46 -11.34
N SER A 86 -9.28 6.05 -11.58
CA SER A 86 -8.97 4.70 -12.02
C SER A 86 -8.53 3.86 -10.81
N PRO A 87 -9.24 2.78 -10.43
CA PRO A 87 -8.82 1.92 -9.33
C PRO A 87 -7.39 1.37 -9.49
N ASP A 88 -6.95 1.15 -10.73
CA ASP A 88 -5.59 0.65 -11.01
C ASP A 88 -4.49 1.70 -10.79
N ASP A 89 -4.83 2.99 -10.64
CA ASP A 89 -3.88 3.99 -10.11
C ASP A 89 -3.48 3.65 -8.65
N TYR A 90 -4.23 2.78 -7.98
CA TYR A 90 -4.04 2.32 -6.60
C TYR A 90 -3.83 0.80 -6.53
N TYR A 91 -3.30 0.21 -7.60
CA TYR A 91 -2.93 -1.21 -7.67
C TYR A 91 -4.10 -2.20 -7.57
N TYR A 92 -5.35 -1.77 -7.79
CA TYR A 92 -6.52 -2.62 -7.50
C TYR A 92 -6.45 -4.02 -8.15
N GLY A 93 -6.08 -4.12 -9.43
CA GLY A 93 -5.90 -5.42 -10.10
C GLY A 93 -4.86 -6.33 -9.44
N GLU A 94 -3.67 -5.79 -9.10
CA GLU A 94 -2.61 -6.54 -8.42
C GLU A 94 -2.99 -6.94 -6.99
N LEU A 95 -3.64 -6.02 -6.26
CA LEU A 95 -4.14 -6.26 -4.92
C LEU A 95 -5.18 -7.39 -4.91
N MET A 96 -6.08 -7.45 -5.90
CA MET A 96 -7.05 -8.55 -6.03
C MET A 96 -6.38 -9.89 -6.33
N ALA A 97 -5.33 -9.91 -7.15
CA ALA A 97 -4.56 -11.12 -7.40
C ALA A 97 -3.91 -11.64 -6.10
N LEU A 98 -3.25 -10.76 -5.33
CA LEU A 98 -2.65 -11.10 -4.04
C LEU A 98 -3.71 -11.51 -3.00
N TRP A 99 -4.84 -10.80 -2.95
CA TRP A 99 -5.96 -11.08 -2.05
C TRP A 99 -6.55 -12.47 -2.31
N SER A 100 -6.60 -12.92 -3.57
CA SER A 100 -7.09 -14.27 -3.93
C SER A 100 -6.21 -15.41 -3.37
N LEU A 101 -4.94 -15.13 -3.07
CA LEU A 101 -3.98 -16.08 -2.50
C LEU A 101 -4.04 -16.14 -0.97
N ARG A 102 -4.83 -15.26 -0.32
CA ARG A 102 -4.94 -15.22 1.15
C ARG A 102 -5.43 -16.56 1.71
N GLY A 103 -4.86 -16.96 2.84
CA GLY A 103 -5.21 -18.23 3.49
C GLY A 103 -4.61 -19.49 2.87
N GLN A 104 -4.01 -19.41 1.68
CA GLN A 104 -3.29 -20.54 1.09
C GLN A 104 -1.96 -20.77 1.81
N GLN A 105 -1.58 -22.03 2.03
CA GLN A 105 -0.27 -22.40 2.56
C GLN A 105 0.67 -22.79 1.42
N TRP A 106 1.74 -22.02 1.24
CA TRP A 106 2.73 -22.24 0.21
C TRP A 106 4.03 -21.47 0.54
N PRO A 107 5.19 -21.82 -0.05
CA PRO A 107 6.49 -21.31 0.40
C PRO A 107 6.68 -19.79 0.36
N GLU A 108 6.02 -19.07 -0.55
CA GLU A 108 6.17 -17.60 -0.67
C GLU A 108 4.97 -16.82 -0.13
N ARG A 109 4.14 -17.47 0.69
CA ARG A 109 2.95 -16.86 1.32
C ARG A 109 3.29 -15.54 2.01
N ASP A 110 4.36 -15.49 2.81
CA ASP A 110 4.68 -14.28 3.56
C ASP A 110 5.22 -13.16 2.66
N ARG A 111 5.92 -13.49 1.56
CA ARG A 111 6.28 -12.51 0.51
C ARG A 111 5.05 -11.88 -0.12
N ALA A 112 4.07 -12.70 -0.50
CA ALA A 112 2.80 -12.22 -1.05
C ALA A 112 2.02 -11.36 -0.05
N ARG A 113 2.03 -11.73 1.24
CA ARG A 113 1.40 -10.94 2.31
C ARG A 113 2.11 -9.61 2.54
N GLY A 114 3.43 -9.59 2.60
CA GLY A 114 4.22 -8.35 2.75
C GLY A 114 4.00 -7.40 1.58
N ARG A 115 4.02 -7.93 0.34
CA ARG A 115 3.70 -7.16 -0.87
C ARG A 115 2.28 -6.59 -0.82
N PHE A 116 1.29 -7.41 -0.45
CA PHE A 116 -0.09 -6.94 -0.31
C PHE A 116 -0.21 -5.81 0.72
N ASP A 117 0.39 -5.98 1.90
CA ASP A 117 0.28 -5.03 3.00
C ASP A 117 0.87 -3.66 2.61
N VAL A 118 2.06 -3.68 1.99
CA VAL A 118 2.74 -2.47 1.50
C VAL A 118 1.96 -1.79 0.36
N MET A 119 1.52 -2.56 -0.64
CA MET A 119 0.79 -2.01 -1.79
C MET A 119 -0.57 -1.43 -1.38
N LEU A 120 -1.27 -2.07 -0.45
CA LEU A 120 -2.57 -1.57 0.03
C LEU A 120 -2.38 -0.26 0.81
N THR A 121 -1.31 -0.15 1.59
CA THR A 121 -0.96 1.08 2.30
C THR A 121 -0.62 2.22 1.33
N ASP A 122 0.23 1.97 0.32
CA ASP A 122 0.59 2.97 -0.69
C ASP A 122 -0.64 3.40 -1.53
N GLY A 123 -1.42 2.43 -2.00
CA GLY A 123 -2.66 2.66 -2.75
C GLY A 123 -3.69 3.46 -1.95
N ALA A 124 -3.84 3.20 -0.65
CA ALA A 124 -4.73 3.97 0.22
C ALA A 124 -4.27 5.43 0.35
N LEU A 125 -2.97 5.69 0.52
CA LEU A 125 -2.43 7.05 0.60
C LEU A 125 -2.60 7.83 -0.71
N LEU A 126 -2.35 7.19 -1.84
CA LEU A 126 -2.58 7.78 -3.16
C LEU A 126 -4.06 8.08 -3.39
N HIS A 127 -4.95 7.16 -3.01
CA HIS A 127 -6.39 7.37 -3.10
C HIS A 127 -6.83 8.55 -2.24
N ILE A 128 -6.40 8.62 -0.98
CA ILE A 128 -6.65 9.74 -0.08
C ILE A 128 -6.15 11.06 -0.68
N GLN A 129 -4.96 11.06 -1.28
CA GLN A 129 -4.40 12.23 -1.95
C GLN A 129 -5.25 12.69 -3.12
N HIS A 130 -5.69 11.78 -3.98
CA HIS A 130 -6.52 12.11 -5.14
C HIS A 130 -7.92 12.57 -4.72
N VAL A 131 -8.50 11.98 -3.67
CA VAL A 131 -9.77 12.44 -3.10
C VAL A 131 -9.64 13.87 -2.55
N ALA A 132 -8.57 14.16 -1.81
CA ALA A 132 -8.39 15.46 -1.15
C ALA A 132 -8.02 16.59 -2.13
N ARG A 133 -7.26 16.30 -3.18
CA ARG A 133 -6.72 17.33 -4.10
C ARG A 133 -7.36 17.33 -5.48
N GLY A 134 -8.10 16.29 -5.84
CA GLY A 134 -8.40 15.96 -7.23
C GLY A 134 -7.17 15.37 -7.93
N LYS A 135 -7.40 14.57 -8.97
CA LYS A 135 -6.32 14.01 -9.81
C LYS A 135 -5.73 15.06 -10.78
N VAL A 136 -6.49 16.09 -11.12
CA VAL A 136 -6.13 17.12 -12.11
C VAL A 136 -6.07 18.48 -11.42
N ASP A 137 -5.07 19.30 -11.76
CA ASP A 137 -4.98 20.69 -11.30
C ASP A 137 -6.12 21.52 -11.91
N PRO A 138 -7.11 21.96 -11.11
CA PRO A 138 -8.27 22.69 -11.62
C PRO A 138 -7.92 24.05 -12.18
N ARG A 139 -6.74 24.63 -11.88
CA ARG A 139 -6.27 25.88 -12.51
C ARG A 139 -5.96 25.70 -13.99
N GLN A 140 -5.66 24.47 -14.43
CA GLN A 140 -5.52 24.14 -15.84
C GLN A 140 -6.88 24.04 -16.55
N LEU A 141 -7.97 23.88 -15.79
CA LEU A 141 -9.33 23.76 -16.30
C LEU A 141 -10.09 25.10 -16.24
N ASP A 142 -9.98 25.83 -15.14
CA ASP A 142 -10.52 27.17 -14.94
C ASP A 142 -9.56 28.02 -14.06
N PRO A 143 -8.80 28.95 -14.68
CA PRO A 143 -7.87 29.83 -13.96
C PRO A 143 -8.53 30.82 -13.00
N THR A 144 -9.85 31.04 -13.12
CA THR A 144 -10.60 31.99 -12.28
C THR A 144 -11.20 31.36 -11.03
N PHE A 145 -11.11 30.03 -10.91
CA PHE A 145 -11.64 29.29 -9.78
C PHE A 145 -10.75 29.47 -8.53
N ASN A 146 -11.32 30.04 -7.47
CA ASN A 146 -10.64 30.20 -6.19
C ASN A 146 -10.49 28.84 -5.47
N TYR A 147 -9.42 28.13 -5.77
CA TYR A 147 -9.07 26.88 -5.09
C TYR A 147 -8.39 27.16 -3.75
N VAL A 148 -9.00 26.73 -2.65
CA VAL A 148 -8.27 26.64 -1.37
C VAL A 148 -7.43 25.37 -1.45
N GLN A 149 -6.12 25.53 -1.68
CA GLN A 149 -5.20 24.41 -1.61
C GLN A 149 -5.06 24.01 -0.14
N LEU A 150 -5.65 22.88 0.24
CA LEU A 150 -5.42 22.28 1.55
C LEU A 150 -3.90 22.07 1.71
N ASP A 151 -3.34 22.58 2.81
CA ASP A 151 -2.00 22.17 3.22
C ASP A 151 -2.05 20.67 3.46
N PHE A 152 -1.41 19.92 2.57
CA PHE A 152 -1.54 18.47 2.51
C PHE A 152 -0.13 17.89 2.55
N ASN A 153 0.22 17.42 3.74
CA ASN A 153 1.49 16.85 4.10
C ASN A 153 1.34 15.33 4.18
N MET A 154 2.06 14.61 3.32
CA MET A 154 1.89 13.16 3.21
C MET A 154 2.28 12.40 4.49
N HIS A 155 3.28 12.86 5.25
CA HIS A 155 3.63 12.23 6.54
C HIS A 155 2.51 12.37 7.56
N THR A 156 1.79 13.51 7.57
CA THR A 156 0.64 13.71 8.45
C THR A 156 -0.51 12.78 8.07
N ILE A 157 -0.85 12.74 6.78
CA ILE A 157 -1.91 11.86 6.25
C ILE A 157 -1.58 10.38 6.50
N ALA A 158 -0.32 9.99 6.36
CA ALA A 158 0.12 8.63 6.64
C ALA A 158 -0.01 8.26 8.12
N GLY A 159 0.33 9.19 9.02
CA GLY A 159 0.07 9.02 10.45
C GLY A 159 -1.42 8.89 10.78
N GLU A 160 -2.26 9.73 10.17
CA GLU A 160 -3.73 9.64 10.31
C GLU A 160 -4.25 8.28 9.81
N LEU A 161 -3.81 7.82 8.63
CA LEU A 161 -4.19 6.52 8.09
C LEU A 161 -3.82 5.37 9.05
N GLN A 162 -2.59 5.37 9.58
CA GLN A 162 -2.18 4.35 10.55
C GLN A 162 -3.04 4.37 11.82
N GLN A 163 -3.40 5.56 12.31
CA GLN A 163 -4.29 5.69 13.45
C GLN A 163 -5.68 5.14 13.13
N ALA A 164 -6.24 5.45 11.97
CA ALA A 164 -7.56 4.96 11.57
C ALA A 164 -7.60 3.43 11.37
N ILE A 165 -6.52 2.82 10.86
CA ILE A 165 -6.38 1.36 10.82
C ILE A 165 -6.34 0.77 12.24
N ALA A 166 -5.61 1.41 13.16
CA ALA A 166 -5.50 0.94 14.54
C ALA A 166 -6.82 1.07 15.32
N GLU A 167 -7.63 2.09 15.01
CA GLU A 167 -8.89 2.40 15.69
C GLU A 167 -10.14 1.85 14.98
N ASP A 168 -9.97 1.21 13.82
CA ASP A 168 -11.06 0.74 12.93
C ASP A 168 -12.01 1.86 12.44
N THR A 169 -11.42 2.99 12.03
CA THR A 169 -12.14 4.21 11.58
C THR A 169 -11.74 4.63 10.17
N ILE A 170 -11.29 3.69 9.34
CA ILE A 170 -10.77 3.97 7.97
C ILE A 170 -11.80 4.72 7.10
N GLU A 171 -13.08 4.36 7.20
CA GLU A 171 -14.16 5.01 6.44
C GLU A 171 -14.29 6.51 6.77
N ASP A 172 -14.01 6.89 8.03
CA ASP A 172 -14.10 8.28 8.49
C ASP A 172 -13.01 9.17 7.87
N ILE A 173 -11.80 8.62 7.66
CA ILE A 173 -10.71 9.36 7.01
C ILE A 173 -11.07 9.73 5.58
N VAL A 174 -11.54 8.76 4.79
CA VAL A 174 -11.86 9.00 3.39
C VAL A 174 -13.03 9.96 3.27
N ALA A 175 -14.08 9.78 4.09
CA ALA A 175 -15.24 10.66 4.10
C ALA A 175 -14.91 12.10 4.51
N ARG A 176 -14.03 12.29 5.52
CA ARG A 176 -13.62 13.61 6.02
C ARG A 176 -12.78 14.39 5.01
N LEU A 177 -11.95 13.70 4.23
CA LEU A 177 -11.01 14.34 3.30
C LEU A 177 -11.64 14.70 1.95
N ARG A 178 -12.88 14.27 1.69
CA ARG A 178 -13.65 14.74 0.53
C ARG A 178 -13.86 16.25 0.61
N PRO A 179 -13.48 17.03 -0.43
CA PRO A 179 -13.74 18.46 -0.46
C PRO A 179 -15.24 18.73 -0.36
N ARG A 180 -15.64 19.58 0.58
CA ARG A 180 -17.02 20.09 0.66
C ARG A 180 -17.19 21.17 -0.40
N TRP A 181 -17.52 20.78 -1.62
CA TRP A 181 -17.88 21.73 -2.67
C TRP A 181 -19.20 22.42 -2.32
N PRO A 182 -19.31 23.75 -2.38
CA PRO A 182 -20.55 24.47 -2.06
C PRO A 182 -21.70 24.26 -3.08
N PHE A 183 -21.60 23.30 -4.01
CA PHE A 183 -22.64 23.07 -5.01
C PHE A 183 -22.99 21.59 -5.15
N THR A 184 -24.00 21.16 -4.39
CA THR A 184 -24.93 20.10 -4.82
C THR A 184 -26.34 20.65 -4.69
N THR A 185 -26.83 21.28 -5.75
CA THR A 185 -28.28 21.35 -5.96
C THR A 185 -28.57 21.04 -7.43
N ARG A 186 -29.09 19.81 -7.62
CA ARG A 186 -29.83 19.24 -8.75
C ARG A 186 -29.27 19.33 -10.17
#